data_AF-A0A3N4R3U2-F1
#
_entry.id   AF-A0A3N4R3U2-F1
#
_cell.length_a   1.000
_cell.length_b   1.000
_cell.length_c   1.000
_cell.angle_alpha   90.00
_cell.angle_beta   90.00
_cell.angle_gamma   90.00
#
_symmetry.space_group_name_H-M   'P 1'
#
loop_
_entity.id
_entity.type
_entity.pdbx_description
1 polymer ?
#
loop_
_entity_poly.entity_id
_entity_poly.type
_entity_poly.pdbx_seq_one_letter_code
_entity_poly.pdbx_strand_id
1 'polypeptide(L)'
;MVSAGYAPAGQSDFYPRLLQGKAVLKITVIADEPTEGFLDDLRALLAKHAAHVEVDTAWNPDRISRYYLALPPRSQRILEEAVARGGYVSADDLRGDDPDASLKGHSGGLTRILNLGIRKGWWPDGIEPPVQAHGPGFGKVVGYGIRTEQLDLFRDTVLTLPTQRLNFLAEEIAHRDDPWDDELVRDALTIFKLAIDLDGARVLLRHLVETGLLAKNAAGFYRRTTDTADQD
;
A
#
# COMPACT_ATOMS: atom_id res chain seq x y z
N MET A 1 -51.31 -0.70 -40.45
CA MET A 1 -51.98 0.19 -39.48
C MET A 1 -50.92 0.62 -38.48
N VAL A 2 -50.71 1.92 -38.39
CA VAL A 2 -49.61 2.62 -37.71
C VAL A 2 -49.88 2.71 -36.21
N SER A 3 -48.85 2.59 -35.38
CA SER A 3 -48.69 3.49 -34.23
C SER A 3 -47.21 3.68 -33.93
N ALA A 4 -46.80 4.94 -34.02
CA ALA A 4 -45.50 5.46 -33.65
C ALA A 4 -45.46 5.77 -32.14
N GLY A 5 -44.26 5.74 -31.55
CA GLY A 5 -44.03 6.12 -30.16
C GLY A 5 -42.56 6.44 -29.91
N TYR A 6 -42.15 7.62 -30.38
CA TYR A 6 -41.27 8.62 -29.71
C TYR A 6 -40.14 8.11 -28.79
N ALA A 7 -38.89 8.31 -29.24
CA ALA A 7 -37.68 8.27 -28.41
C ALA A 7 -37.51 9.56 -27.60
N PRO A 8 -36.94 9.51 -26.39
CA PRO A 8 -36.17 10.61 -25.83
C PRO A 8 -34.66 10.38 -25.94
N ALA A 9 -33.98 11.46 -26.26
CA ALA A 9 -32.54 11.62 -26.38
C ALA A 9 -31.78 11.25 -25.10
N GLY A 10 -30.64 10.57 -25.28
CA GLY A 10 -29.73 10.24 -24.19
C GLY A 10 -28.70 9.17 -24.55
N GLN A 11 -28.32 9.07 -25.83
CA GLN A 11 -27.26 8.19 -26.29
C GLN A 11 -25.96 9.00 -26.30
N SER A 12 -25.32 9.15 -25.13
CA SER A 12 -24.03 9.82 -25.02
C SER A 12 -22.89 8.84 -25.35
N ASP A 13 -22.46 8.90 -26.60
CA ASP A 13 -21.05 8.86 -27.01
C ASP A 13 -20.16 7.74 -26.44
N PHE A 14 -20.42 6.52 -26.89
CA PHE A 14 -19.40 5.45 -26.99
C PHE A 14 -18.82 5.35 -28.41
N TYR A 15 -18.64 6.50 -29.09
CA TYR A 15 -17.84 6.57 -30.30
C TYR A 15 -16.50 7.24 -30.00
N PRO A 16 -15.37 6.53 -30.01
CA PRO A 16 -14.08 7.19 -30.00
C PRO A 16 -13.95 8.01 -31.29
N ARG A 17 -13.95 9.34 -31.12
CA ARG A 17 -13.58 10.31 -32.15
C ARG A 17 -12.18 9.93 -32.65
N LEU A 18 -12.12 9.39 -33.87
CA LEU A 18 -10.89 9.15 -34.61
C LEU A 18 -10.22 10.49 -34.92
N LEU A 19 -9.49 11.02 -33.95
CA LEU A 19 -8.41 11.97 -34.20
C LEU A 19 -7.19 11.15 -34.61
N GLN A 20 -6.51 11.58 -35.68
CA GLN A 20 -5.31 10.96 -36.23
C GLN A 20 -4.16 10.94 -35.21
N GLY A 21 -4.19 9.93 -34.35
CA GLY A 21 -3.23 9.59 -33.32
C GLY A 21 -3.64 8.21 -32.80
N LYS A 22 -2.69 7.30 -32.62
CA LYS A 22 -2.94 5.91 -32.20
C LYS A 22 -3.94 5.87 -31.04
N ALA A 23 -5.11 5.23 -31.22
CA ALA A 23 -6.07 5.10 -30.14
C ALA A 23 -5.45 4.25 -29.03
N VAL A 24 -5.31 4.81 -27.83
CA VAL A 24 -4.83 4.11 -26.63
C VAL A 24 -6.04 3.75 -25.78
N LEU A 25 -6.17 2.46 -25.47
CA LEU A 25 -7.22 1.93 -24.61
C LEU A 25 -6.60 1.54 -23.25
N LYS A 26 -7.14 2.07 -22.14
CA LYS A 26 -6.80 1.61 -20.79
C LYS A 26 -7.84 0.61 -20.33
N ILE A 27 -7.41 -0.58 -19.91
CA ILE A 27 -8.28 -1.66 -19.46
C ILE A 27 -7.94 -2.00 -18.01
N THR A 28 -8.94 -1.94 -17.12
CA THR A 28 -8.86 -2.49 -15.76
C THR A 28 -9.70 -3.76 -15.72
N VAL A 29 -9.09 -4.87 -15.31
CA VAL A 29 -9.79 -6.16 -15.18
C VAL A 29 -9.96 -6.45 -13.69
N ILE A 30 -11.21 -6.59 -13.26
CA ILE A 30 -11.59 -7.03 -11.93
C ILE A 30 -12.27 -8.39 -12.11
N ALA A 31 -11.74 -9.43 -11.48
CA ALA A 31 -12.32 -10.77 -11.51
C ALA A 31 -12.72 -11.15 -10.09
N ASP A 32 -14.00 -11.43 -9.91
CA ASP A 32 -14.54 -12.00 -8.68
C ASP A 32 -14.53 -13.52 -8.82
N GLU A 33 -14.02 -14.23 -7.82
CA GLU A 33 -13.85 -15.69 -7.81
C GLU A 33 -13.31 -16.30 -9.13
N PRO A 34 -12.12 -15.91 -9.61
CA PRO A 34 -11.59 -16.41 -10.87
C PRO A 34 -11.35 -17.93 -10.82
N THR A 35 -11.61 -18.61 -11.94
CA THR A 35 -11.26 -20.02 -12.10
C THR A 35 -9.75 -20.24 -12.05
N GLU A 36 -9.32 -21.46 -11.72
CA GLU A 36 -7.89 -21.80 -11.53
C GLU A 36 -7.02 -21.50 -12.77
N GLY A 37 -7.59 -21.42 -13.97
CA GLY A 37 -6.89 -21.07 -15.22
C GLY A 37 -7.08 -19.64 -15.72
N PHE A 38 -7.95 -18.83 -15.11
CA PHE A 38 -8.31 -17.50 -15.63
C PHE A 38 -7.09 -16.57 -15.77
N LEU A 39 -6.22 -16.58 -14.76
CA LEU A 39 -5.00 -15.75 -14.77
C LEU A 39 -4.02 -16.19 -15.87
N ASP A 40 -3.91 -17.49 -16.13
CA ASP A 40 -3.01 -18.01 -17.15
C ASP A 40 -3.51 -17.69 -18.55
N ASP A 41 -4.83 -17.80 -18.79
CA ASP A 41 -5.47 -17.40 -20.05
C ASP A 41 -5.34 -15.89 -20.30
N LEU A 42 -5.56 -15.07 -19.28
CA LEU A 42 -5.36 -13.63 -19.37
C LEU A 42 -3.90 -13.28 -19.67
N ARG A 43 -2.95 -13.94 -18.99
CA ARG A 43 -1.51 -13.76 -19.26
C ARG A 43 -1.15 -14.19 -20.67
N ALA A 44 -1.68 -15.31 -21.16
CA ALA A 44 -1.45 -15.79 -22.52
C ALA A 44 -2.01 -14.79 -23.56
N LEU A 45 -3.18 -14.21 -23.30
CA LEU A 45 -3.76 -13.17 -24.15
C LEU A 45 -2.88 -11.91 -24.19
N LEU A 46 -2.40 -11.43 -23.05
CA LEU A 46 -1.51 -10.27 -22.98
C LEU A 46 -0.17 -10.55 -23.66
N ALA A 47 0.39 -11.75 -23.47
CA ALA A 47 1.64 -12.18 -24.10
C ALA A 47 1.52 -12.24 -25.63
N LYS A 48 0.40 -12.74 -26.15
CA LYS A 48 0.11 -12.78 -27.59
C LYS A 48 0.14 -11.39 -28.24
N HIS A 49 -0.19 -10.35 -27.47
CA HIS A 49 -0.24 -8.97 -27.94
C HIS A 49 0.84 -8.07 -27.31
N ALA A 50 1.93 -8.65 -26.79
CA ALA A 50 2.96 -7.92 -26.03
C ALA A 50 3.54 -6.69 -26.76
N ALA A 51 3.63 -6.71 -28.10
CA ALA A 51 4.10 -5.57 -28.89
C ALA A 51 3.15 -4.34 -28.85
N HIS A 52 1.95 -4.52 -28.32
CA HIS A 52 0.87 -3.53 -28.26
C HIS A 52 0.29 -3.37 -26.85
N VAL A 53 0.80 -4.14 -25.88
CA VAL A 53 0.36 -4.11 -24.48
C VAL A 53 1.49 -3.52 -23.66
N GLU A 54 1.22 -2.40 -23.02
CA GLU A 54 2.10 -1.82 -22.02
C GLU A 54 1.54 -2.15 -20.64
N VAL A 55 2.39 -2.69 -19.76
CA VAL A 55 2.02 -2.96 -18.38
C VAL A 55 2.22 -1.68 -17.58
N ASP A 56 1.21 -1.27 -16.81
CA ASP A 56 1.32 -0.11 -15.95
C ASP A 56 2.30 -0.36 -14.81
N THR A 57 3.52 0.15 -14.95
CA THR A 57 4.61 0.09 -13.98
C THR A 57 4.63 1.29 -13.02
N ALA A 58 3.62 2.16 -13.04
CA ALA A 58 3.58 3.33 -12.16
C ALA A 58 3.29 2.96 -10.70
N TRP A 59 3.82 3.73 -9.76
CA TRP A 59 3.36 3.64 -8.37
C TRP A 59 1.98 4.27 -8.24
N ASN A 60 1.13 3.64 -7.42
CA ASN A 60 -0.20 4.12 -7.05
C ASN A 60 -0.38 3.97 -5.53
N PRO A 61 -1.40 4.57 -4.90
CA PRO A 61 -1.58 4.53 -3.44
C PRO A 61 -1.59 3.11 -2.87
N ASP A 62 -2.22 2.14 -3.55
CA ASP A 62 -2.30 0.75 -3.07
C ASP A 62 -0.94 0.06 -3.08
N ARG A 63 -0.18 0.21 -4.17
CA ARG A 63 1.17 -0.34 -4.33
C ARG A 63 2.10 0.27 -3.29
N ILE A 64 2.04 1.59 -3.11
CA ILE A 64 2.85 2.32 -2.11
C ILE A 64 2.52 1.84 -0.71
N SER A 65 1.23 1.75 -0.40
CA SER A 65 0.74 1.28 0.90
C SER A 65 1.23 -0.12 1.22
N ARG A 66 1.18 -1.02 0.24
CA ARG A 66 1.64 -2.39 0.38
C ARG A 66 3.16 -2.48 0.48
N TYR A 67 3.88 -1.71 -0.32
CA TYR A 67 5.34 -1.63 -0.28
C TYR A 67 5.80 -1.17 1.11
N TYR A 68 5.25 -0.05 1.59
CA TYR A 68 5.55 0.51 2.90
C TYR A 68 5.35 -0.49 4.05
N LEU A 69 4.22 -1.22 4.06
CA LEU A 69 3.97 -2.22 5.13
C LEU A 69 4.90 -3.41 5.11
N ALA A 70 5.27 -3.87 3.92
CA ALA A 70 6.13 -5.02 3.81
C ALA A 70 7.58 -4.69 4.24
N LEU A 71 7.93 -3.41 4.38
CA LEU A 71 9.25 -2.99 4.81
C LEU A 71 9.48 -3.24 6.31
N PRO A 72 10.71 -3.65 6.70
CA PRO A 72 11.12 -3.62 8.09
C PRO A 72 11.07 -2.20 8.67
N PRO A 73 10.88 -2.01 10.00
CA PRO A 73 10.76 -0.68 10.61
C PRO A 73 11.91 0.28 10.28
N ARG A 74 13.14 -0.21 10.23
CA ARG A 74 14.32 0.61 9.86
C ARG A 74 14.29 1.10 8.40
N SER A 75 13.66 0.34 7.51
CA SER A 75 13.46 0.74 6.11
C SER A 75 12.25 1.67 5.94
N GLN A 76 11.20 1.49 6.74
CA GLN A 76 10.06 2.41 6.81
C GLN A 76 10.52 3.82 7.22
N ARG A 77 11.39 3.92 8.22
CA ARG A 77 11.98 5.19 8.66
C ARG A 77 12.64 5.98 7.53
N ILE A 78 13.28 5.31 6.55
CA ILE A 78 13.85 6.00 5.38
C ILE A 78 12.75 6.70 4.58
N LEU A 79 11.62 6.00 4.32
CA LEU A 79 10.51 6.58 3.58
C LEU A 79 9.85 7.72 4.35
N GLU A 80 9.55 7.52 5.64
CA GLU A 80 8.94 8.54 6.49
C GLU A 80 9.78 9.82 6.53
N GLU A 81 11.07 9.70 6.82
CA GLU A 81 11.98 10.85 6.88
C GLU A 81 12.15 11.51 5.51
N ALA A 82 12.28 10.72 4.43
CA ALA A 82 12.38 11.26 3.08
C ALA A 82 11.11 12.05 2.70
N VAL A 83 9.91 11.50 2.89
CA VAL A 83 8.67 12.21 2.52
C VAL A 83 8.43 13.46 3.39
N ALA A 84 8.75 13.38 4.68
CA ALA A 84 8.62 14.49 5.62
C ALA A 84 9.58 15.64 5.30
N ARG A 85 10.77 15.34 4.79
CA ARG A 85 11.83 16.32 4.48
C ARG A 85 11.84 16.78 3.02
N GLY A 86 10.74 16.61 2.30
CA GLY A 86 10.65 17.10 0.91
C GLY A 86 11.32 16.19 -0.13
N GLY A 87 11.43 14.90 0.17
CA GLY A 87 11.85 13.86 -0.77
C GLY A 87 13.28 13.36 -0.59
N TYR A 88 14.00 13.80 0.44
CA TYR A 88 15.37 13.35 0.68
C TYR A 88 15.71 13.30 2.18
N VAL A 89 16.45 12.27 2.59
CA VAL A 89 17.04 12.16 3.93
C VAL A 89 18.52 11.82 3.82
N SER A 90 19.36 12.54 4.56
CA SER A 90 20.80 12.27 4.57
C SER A 90 21.13 11.01 5.36
N ALA A 91 22.28 10.40 5.07
CA ALA A 91 22.78 9.27 5.84
C ALA A 91 23.06 9.66 7.30
N ASP A 92 23.49 10.89 7.56
CA ASP A 92 23.79 11.37 8.90
C ASP A 92 22.51 11.57 9.72
N ASP A 93 21.45 12.09 9.11
CA ASP A 93 20.13 12.19 9.74
C ASP A 93 19.56 10.81 10.14
N LEU A 94 19.78 9.79 9.30
CA LEU A 94 19.33 8.42 9.60
C LEU A 94 20.12 7.78 10.73
N ARG A 95 21.41 8.11 10.84
CA ARG A 95 22.29 7.64 11.93
C ARG A 95 21.96 8.30 13.27
N GLY A 96 21.45 9.52 13.26
CA GLY A 96 21.10 10.26 14.47
C GLY A 96 22.35 10.51 15.32
N ASP A 97 22.29 10.13 16.60
CA ASP A 97 23.36 10.41 17.58
C ASP A 97 24.59 9.49 17.44
N ASP A 98 24.51 8.40 16.67
CA ASP A 98 25.61 7.47 16.43
C ASP A 98 26.11 7.58 14.97
N PRO A 99 27.08 8.46 14.69
CA PRO A 99 27.58 8.70 13.33
C PRO A 99 28.31 7.48 12.72
N ASP A 100 28.67 6.47 13.51
CA ASP A 100 29.30 5.24 13.04
C ASP A 100 28.30 4.09 12.82
N ALA A 101 27.02 4.31 13.14
CA ALA A 101 25.97 3.32 12.97
C ALA A 101 25.85 2.85 11.50
N SER A 102 25.73 1.53 11.34
CA SER A 102 25.60 0.90 10.02
C SER A 102 24.20 1.10 9.44
N LEU A 103 24.14 1.75 8.27
CA LEU A 103 22.91 1.88 7.48
C LEU A 103 22.59 0.64 6.64
N LYS A 104 23.45 -0.39 6.66
CA LYS A 104 23.26 -1.62 5.86
C LYS A 104 21.92 -2.32 6.16
N GLY A 105 21.44 -2.23 7.41
CA GLY A 105 20.13 -2.74 7.83
C GLY A 105 18.94 -1.85 7.44
N HIS A 106 19.18 -0.58 7.13
CA HIS A 106 18.12 0.38 6.79
C HIS A 106 17.71 0.26 5.32
N SER A 107 18.66 0.16 4.39
CA SER A 107 18.35 0.08 2.97
C SER A 107 18.15 -1.32 2.41
N GLY A 108 18.69 -2.36 3.07
CA GLY A 108 18.58 -3.74 2.59
C GLY A 108 17.13 -4.23 2.44
N GLY A 109 16.21 -3.73 3.28
CA GLY A 109 14.78 -4.01 3.17
C GLY A 109 14.15 -3.45 1.90
N LEU A 110 14.58 -2.28 1.42
CA LEU A 110 13.98 -1.59 0.27
C LEU A 110 14.04 -2.44 -1.00
N THR A 111 15.25 -2.91 -1.35
CA THR A 111 15.46 -3.77 -2.52
C THR A 111 14.89 -5.17 -2.31
N ARG A 112 15.04 -5.74 -1.11
CA ARG A 112 14.53 -7.07 -0.80
C ARG A 112 13.02 -7.16 -0.98
N ILE A 113 12.28 -6.17 -0.46
CA ILE A 113 10.83 -6.13 -0.55
C ILE A 113 10.39 -5.85 -1.97
N LEU A 114 11.06 -4.94 -2.70
CA LEU A 114 10.78 -4.69 -4.12
C LEU A 114 10.83 -6.00 -4.94
N ASN A 115 11.92 -6.75 -4.80
CA ASN A 115 12.12 -8.03 -5.50
C ASN A 115 11.17 -9.13 -5.00
N LEU A 116 10.78 -9.11 -3.73
CA LEU A 116 9.79 -10.03 -3.20
C LEU A 116 8.41 -9.78 -3.81
N GLY A 117 7.98 -8.52 -3.91
CA GLY A 117 6.67 -8.20 -4.48
C GLY A 117 6.57 -8.47 -5.97
N ILE A 118 7.66 -8.33 -6.73
CA ILE A 118 7.73 -8.82 -8.12
C ILE A 118 7.45 -10.31 -8.17
N ARG A 119 8.21 -11.11 -7.40
CA ARG A 119 8.04 -12.58 -7.37
C ARG A 119 6.67 -13.02 -6.86
N LYS A 120 6.01 -12.21 -6.03
CA LYS A 120 4.67 -12.46 -5.49
C LYS A 120 3.54 -11.84 -6.33
N GLY A 121 3.86 -11.15 -7.43
CA GLY A 121 2.88 -10.50 -8.30
C GLY A 121 2.15 -9.31 -7.67
N TRP A 122 2.74 -8.65 -6.66
CA TRP A 122 2.15 -7.46 -6.03
C TRP A 122 2.25 -6.21 -6.90
N TRP A 123 3.26 -6.18 -7.76
CA TRP A 123 3.48 -5.17 -8.77
C TRP A 123 4.18 -5.83 -9.97
N PRO A 124 4.08 -5.22 -11.16
CA PRO A 124 4.65 -5.81 -12.37
C PRO A 124 6.19 -5.79 -12.37
N ASP A 125 6.75 -6.62 -13.24
CA ASP A 125 8.15 -6.49 -13.65
C ASP A 125 8.40 -5.10 -14.26
N GLY A 126 9.59 -4.53 -14.00
CA GLY A 126 9.97 -3.20 -14.49
C GLY A 126 9.42 -2.05 -13.66
N ILE A 127 8.75 -2.29 -12.54
CA ILE A 127 8.48 -1.21 -11.57
C ILE A 127 9.80 -0.67 -11.05
N GLU A 128 9.96 0.64 -11.15
CA GLU A 128 11.17 1.29 -10.72
C GLU A 128 11.21 1.45 -9.19
N PRO A 129 12.38 1.29 -8.53
CA PRO A 129 12.52 1.49 -7.10
C PRO A 129 12.01 2.88 -6.67
N PRO A 130 11.15 2.97 -5.64
CA PRO A 130 10.59 4.26 -5.22
C PRO A 130 11.59 5.10 -4.42
N VAL A 131 12.55 4.44 -3.78
CA VAL A 131 13.63 5.06 -3.00
C VAL A 131 14.95 4.79 -3.70
N GLN A 132 15.71 5.83 -3.97
CA GLN A 132 17.02 5.81 -4.61
C GLN A 132 18.11 6.16 -3.60
N ALA A 133 19.21 5.41 -3.62
CA ALA A 133 20.38 5.76 -2.82
C ALA A 133 21.21 6.81 -3.57
N HIS A 134 21.61 7.87 -2.88
CA HIS A 134 22.50 8.90 -3.41
C HIS A 134 23.93 8.70 -2.89
N GLY A 135 24.91 8.87 -3.76
CA GLY A 135 26.33 8.75 -3.43
C GLY A 135 27.23 8.65 -4.67
N PRO A 136 28.56 8.62 -4.50
CA PRO A 136 29.53 8.67 -5.60
C PRO A 136 29.64 7.36 -6.42
N GLY A 137 28.64 6.47 -6.36
CA GLY A 137 28.64 5.15 -7.00
C GLY A 137 29.54 4.14 -6.29
N PHE A 138 30.82 4.48 -6.08
CA PHE A 138 31.78 3.72 -5.29
C PHE A 138 32.11 4.49 -4.00
N GLY A 139 31.35 4.23 -2.92
CA GLY A 139 31.55 4.90 -1.65
C GLY A 139 30.39 4.72 -0.68
N LYS A 140 30.49 5.37 0.50
CA LYS A 140 29.39 5.41 1.46
C LYS A 140 28.19 6.16 0.83
N VAL A 141 27.00 5.59 0.97
CA VAL A 141 25.74 6.28 0.63
C VAL A 141 25.64 7.54 1.48
N VAL A 142 25.36 8.68 0.83
CA VAL A 142 25.24 9.99 1.49
C VAL A 142 23.78 10.33 1.85
N GLY A 143 22.82 9.59 1.31
CA GLY A 143 21.42 9.68 1.67
C GLY A 143 20.51 8.89 0.74
N TYR A 144 19.21 9.04 0.96
CA TYR A 144 18.16 8.35 0.21
C TYR A 144 17.11 9.37 -0.23
N GLY A 145 16.67 9.25 -1.47
CA GLY A 145 15.69 10.14 -2.09
C GLY A 145 14.50 9.40 -2.66
N ILE A 146 13.34 10.04 -2.64
CA ILE A 146 12.16 9.65 -3.41
C ILE A 146 12.14 10.52 -4.67
N ARG A 147 11.82 9.91 -5.80
CA ARG A 147 11.75 10.65 -7.07
C ARG A 147 10.70 11.75 -7.00
N THR A 148 11.04 12.92 -7.53
CA THR A 148 10.22 14.13 -7.41
C THR A 148 8.80 13.93 -7.95
N GLU A 149 8.65 13.22 -9.07
CA GLU A 149 7.37 12.94 -9.70
C GLU A 149 6.48 11.96 -8.90
N GLN A 150 7.04 11.30 -7.88
CA GLN A 150 6.33 10.38 -7.00
C GLN A 150 6.18 10.92 -5.57
N LEU A 151 6.84 12.03 -5.26
CA LEU A 151 6.97 12.54 -3.90
C LEU A 151 5.62 12.85 -3.26
N ASP A 152 4.75 13.61 -3.94
CA ASP A 152 3.46 13.99 -3.38
C ASP A 152 2.57 12.76 -3.15
N LEU A 153 2.56 11.82 -4.10
CA LEU A 153 1.84 10.57 -3.98
C LEU A 153 2.34 9.72 -2.80
N PHE A 154 3.66 9.61 -2.63
CA PHE A 154 4.26 8.91 -1.50
C PHE A 154 4.02 9.63 -0.19
N ARG A 155 4.08 10.97 -0.16
CA ARG A 155 3.82 11.78 1.02
C ARG A 155 2.38 11.59 1.48
N ASP A 156 1.43 11.79 0.58
CA ASP A 156 0.01 11.64 0.88
C ASP A 156 -0.28 10.23 1.36
N THR A 157 0.27 9.21 0.72
CA THR A 157 0.06 7.83 1.13
C THR A 157 0.75 7.52 2.46
N VAL A 158 2.08 7.66 2.55
CA VAL A 158 2.88 7.27 3.73
C VAL A 158 2.50 8.07 4.99
N LEU A 159 2.21 9.37 4.87
CA LEU A 159 1.87 10.20 6.03
C LEU A 159 0.39 10.10 6.45
N THR A 160 -0.53 9.68 5.59
CA THR A 160 -1.95 9.47 5.96
C THR A 160 -2.27 8.04 6.37
N LEU A 161 -1.41 7.08 5.99
CA LEU A 161 -1.53 5.67 6.33
C LEU A 161 -1.63 5.38 7.83
N PRO A 162 -0.95 6.08 8.76
CA PRO A 162 -1.13 5.86 10.19
C PRO A 162 -2.59 6.08 10.64
N THR A 163 -3.24 7.17 10.23
CA THR A 163 -4.60 7.51 10.67
C THR A 163 -5.68 6.63 10.03
N GLN A 164 -5.59 6.35 8.73
CA GLN A 164 -6.57 5.51 8.03
C GLN A 164 -6.44 4.03 8.43
N ARG A 165 -5.22 3.54 8.71
CA ARG A 165 -5.03 2.15 9.15
C ARG A 165 -5.42 1.90 10.59
N LEU A 166 -5.15 2.85 11.49
CA LEU A 166 -5.63 2.70 12.86
C LEU A 166 -7.17 2.66 12.89
N ASN A 167 -7.84 3.43 12.02
CA ASN A 167 -9.30 3.38 11.87
C ASN A 167 -9.81 2.06 11.26
N PHE A 168 -9.22 1.60 10.15
CA PHE A 168 -9.62 0.34 9.50
C PHE A 168 -9.34 -0.88 10.39
N LEU A 169 -8.18 -0.89 11.06
CA LEU A 169 -7.85 -1.93 12.03
C LEU A 169 -8.77 -1.87 13.25
N ALA A 170 -9.11 -0.68 13.75
CA ALA A 170 -10.09 -0.53 14.82
C ALA A 170 -11.50 -1.00 14.39
N GLU A 171 -11.92 -0.75 13.15
CA GLU A 171 -13.17 -1.27 12.59
C GLU A 171 -13.18 -2.80 12.51
N GLU A 172 -12.15 -3.41 11.95
CA GLU A 172 -12.02 -4.87 11.87
C GLU A 172 -11.92 -5.53 13.26
N ILE A 173 -11.26 -4.88 14.21
CA ILE A 173 -11.22 -5.32 15.61
C ILE A 173 -12.61 -5.26 16.24
N ALA A 174 -13.35 -4.17 16.02
CA ALA A 174 -14.64 -3.92 16.64
C ALA A 174 -15.79 -4.77 16.07
N HIS A 175 -15.70 -5.22 14.81
CA HIS A 175 -16.72 -6.06 14.16
C HIS A 175 -16.59 -7.56 14.51
N ARG A 176 -15.61 -7.97 15.31
CA ARG A 176 -15.47 -9.38 15.75
C ARG A 176 -16.15 -9.59 17.10
N ASP A 177 -17.01 -10.61 17.17
CA ASP A 177 -17.70 -11.02 18.40
C ASP A 177 -16.83 -11.86 19.36
N ASP A 178 -15.56 -12.06 19.02
CA ASP A 178 -14.61 -12.86 19.81
C ASP A 178 -13.63 -11.99 20.62
N PRO A 179 -13.22 -12.43 21.82
CA PRO A 179 -12.18 -11.74 22.58
C PRO A 179 -10.85 -11.79 21.81
N TRP A 180 -10.17 -10.64 21.74
CA TRP A 180 -8.84 -10.52 21.13
C TRP A 180 -7.77 -11.11 22.05
N ASP A 181 -7.63 -12.43 22.00
CA ASP A 181 -6.57 -13.19 22.65
C ASP A 181 -5.30 -13.29 21.78
N ASP A 182 -4.26 -13.91 22.33
CA ASP A 182 -2.96 -14.04 21.66
C ASP A 182 -3.03 -14.84 20.34
N GLU A 183 -4.04 -15.69 20.14
CA GLU A 183 -4.22 -16.48 18.91
C GLU A 183 -4.91 -15.65 17.84
N LEU A 184 -5.97 -14.93 18.17
CA LEU A 184 -6.67 -14.03 17.27
C LEU A 184 -5.79 -12.86 16.82
N VAL A 185 -4.96 -12.34 17.73
CA VAL A 185 -3.92 -11.35 17.44
C VAL A 185 -2.96 -11.86 16.37
N ARG A 186 -2.48 -13.10 16.51
CA ARG A 186 -1.56 -13.72 15.55
C ARG A 186 -2.21 -13.86 14.17
N ASP A 187 -3.49 -14.23 14.13
CA ASP A 187 -4.23 -14.42 12.88
C ASP A 187 -4.53 -13.08 12.18
N ALA A 188 -5.00 -12.07 12.92
CA ALA A 188 -5.25 -10.73 12.36
C ALA A 188 -3.95 -10.08 11.84
N LEU A 189 -2.84 -10.21 12.58
CA LEU A 189 -1.53 -9.76 12.13
C LEU A 189 -1.05 -10.49 10.86
N THR A 190 -1.41 -11.77 10.72
CA THR A 190 -1.08 -12.58 9.54
C THR A 190 -1.92 -12.16 8.34
N ILE A 191 -3.21 -11.89 8.54
CA ILE A 191 -4.16 -11.44 7.50
C ILE A 191 -3.79 -10.05 6.99
N PHE A 192 -3.52 -9.11 7.90
CA PHE A 192 -3.22 -7.72 7.53
C PHE A 192 -1.72 -7.45 7.30
N LYS A 193 -0.85 -8.40 7.63
CA LYS A 193 0.62 -8.30 7.51
C LYS A 193 1.21 -7.08 8.23
N LEU A 194 0.61 -6.68 9.35
CA LEU A 194 0.89 -5.41 10.05
C LEU A 194 1.89 -5.53 11.21
N ALA A 195 2.18 -6.73 11.72
CA ALA A 195 3.25 -6.95 12.69
C ALA A 195 3.76 -8.39 12.60
N ILE A 196 5.06 -8.58 12.82
CA ILE A 196 5.75 -9.86 12.60
C ILE A 196 5.81 -10.69 13.90
N ASP A 197 5.42 -10.12 15.05
CA ASP A 197 5.36 -10.81 16.34
C ASP A 197 4.25 -10.30 17.27
N LEU A 198 4.01 -11.07 18.33
CA LEU A 198 2.95 -10.87 19.31
C LEU A 198 3.13 -9.59 20.13
N ASP A 199 4.39 -9.23 20.41
CA ASP A 199 4.73 -8.05 21.21
C ASP A 199 4.45 -6.77 20.41
N GLY A 200 4.72 -6.76 19.11
CA GLY A 200 4.35 -5.68 18.20
C GLY A 200 2.84 -5.46 18.13
N ALA A 201 2.04 -6.53 18.11
CA ALA A 201 0.58 -6.41 18.20
C ALA A 201 0.11 -5.80 19.52
N ARG A 202 0.70 -6.22 20.65
CA ARG A 202 0.33 -5.71 21.97
C ARG A 202 0.64 -4.22 22.12
N VAL A 203 1.74 -3.77 21.53
CA VAL A 203 2.08 -2.34 21.45
C VAL A 203 1.06 -1.58 20.59
N LEU A 204 0.68 -2.14 19.44
CA LEU A 204 -0.31 -1.55 18.54
C LEU A 204 -1.70 -1.42 19.18
N LEU A 205 -2.19 -2.48 19.84
CA LEU A 205 -3.47 -2.46 20.55
C LEU A 205 -3.49 -1.45 21.68
N ARG A 206 -2.37 -1.33 22.42
CA ARG A 206 -2.23 -0.31 23.47
C ARG A 206 -2.31 1.10 22.86
N HIS A 207 -1.61 1.33 21.75
CA HIS A 207 -1.63 2.61 21.05
C HIS A 207 -3.04 2.96 20.53
N LEU A 208 -3.79 1.98 20.02
CA LEU A 208 -5.18 2.17 19.59
C LEU A 208 -6.12 2.55 20.75
N VAL A 209 -5.87 2.02 21.95
CA VAL A 209 -6.61 2.41 23.16
C VAL A 209 -6.21 3.80 23.65
N GLU A 210 -4.92 4.11 23.67
CA GLU A 210 -4.39 5.42 24.08
C GLU A 210 -4.84 6.55 23.13
N THR A 211 -5.00 6.25 21.84
CA THR A 211 -5.53 7.20 20.84
C THR A 211 -7.05 7.33 20.87
N GLY A 212 -7.73 6.56 21.73
CA GLY A 212 -9.18 6.59 21.87
C GLY A 212 -9.94 6.01 20.68
N LEU A 213 -9.27 5.23 19.81
CA LEU A 213 -9.91 4.54 18.68
C LEU A 213 -10.57 3.24 19.13
N LEU A 214 -10.03 2.60 20.17
CA LEU A 214 -10.61 1.44 20.83
C LEU A 214 -10.76 1.66 22.34
N ALA A 215 -11.76 1.01 22.92
CA ALA A 215 -11.91 0.83 24.36
C ALA A 215 -11.72 -0.65 24.70
N LYS A 216 -10.92 -0.94 25.74
CA LYS A 216 -10.71 -2.31 26.23
C LYS A 216 -11.55 -2.55 27.49
N ASN A 217 -12.33 -3.63 27.52
CA ASN A 217 -13.08 -4.02 28.72
C ASN A 217 -12.25 -4.92 29.66
N ALA A 218 -12.73 -5.11 30.89
CA ALA A 218 -12.07 -5.92 31.92
C ALA A 218 -11.91 -7.41 31.55
N ALA A 219 -12.69 -7.90 30.58
CA ALA A 219 -12.64 -9.27 30.09
C ALA A 219 -11.71 -9.44 28.88
N GLY A 220 -11.04 -8.38 28.42
CA GLY A 220 -10.05 -8.43 27.33
C GLY A 220 -10.59 -8.13 25.92
N PHE A 221 -11.86 -7.77 25.79
CA PHE A 221 -12.46 -7.39 24.51
C PHE A 221 -12.13 -5.93 24.17
N TYR A 222 -11.98 -5.63 22.87
CA TYR A 222 -11.82 -4.28 22.36
C TYR A 222 -13.06 -3.90 21.56
N ARG A 223 -13.56 -2.68 21.72
CA ARG A 223 -14.69 -2.11 20.96
C ARG A 223 -14.33 -0.73 20.45
N ARG A 224 -15.00 -0.27 19.39
CA ARG A 224 -14.82 1.10 18.90
C ARG A 224 -15.40 2.07 19.92
N THR A 225 -14.66 3.14 20.23
CA THR A 225 -15.09 4.12 21.23
C THR A 225 -16.32 4.93 20.80
N THR A 226 -16.64 4.93 19.50
CA THR A 226 -17.88 5.52 18.96
C THR A 226 -19.13 4.68 19.21
N ASP A 227 -19.01 3.39 19.54
CA ASP A 227 -20.14 2.50 19.83
C ASP A 227 -20.61 2.61 21.29
N THR A 228 -19.83 3.25 22.15
CA THR A 228 -20.17 3.49 23.56
C THR A 228 -21.18 4.62 23.77
N ALA A 229 -21.65 5.28 22.72
CA ALA A 229 -22.59 6.41 22.83
C ALA A 229 -24.08 6.00 22.87
N ASP A 230 -24.42 4.71 22.76
CA ASP A 230 -25.81 4.26 22.57
C ASP A 230 -26.31 3.22 23.59
N GLN A 231 -25.66 3.10 24.76
CA GLN A 231 -26.17 2.28 25.87
C GLN A 231 -25.99 2.99 27.22
N ASP A 232 -26.86 3.96 27.49
CA ASP A 232 -27.31 4.33 28.85
C ASP A 232 -28.82 4.03 28.97
#